data_AF-A0A1E4TX97-F1
#
_entry.id   AF-A0A1E4TX97-F1
#
_cell.length_a   1.000
_cell.length_b   1.000
_cell.length_c   1.000
_cell.angle_alpha   90.00
_cell.angle_beta   90.00
_cell.angle_gamma   90.00
#
_symmetry.space_group_name_H-M   'P 1'
#
loop_
_entity.id
_entity.type
_entity.pdbx_description
1 polymer ?
#
loop_
_entity_poly.entity_id
_entity_poly.type
_entity_poly.pdbx_seq_one_letter_code
_entity_poly.pdbx_strand_id
1 'polypeptide(L)'
;MHPHLDPERFSPCEKLIDALEECHRTQHISKLFGFCNEPKQALSDCLHEVRLEAARQKILETREKRKNFEDKMQKLKEEEYGKDLKLKKIFEKEYELNKK
;
A
#
# COMPACT_ATOMS: atom_id res chain seq x y z
N MET A 1 24.70 4.39 -12.25
CA MET A 1 23.68 3.77 -13.12
C MET A 1 22.42 3.63 -12.29
N HIS A 2 21.42 4.45 -12.55
CA HIS A 2 20.11 4.34 -11.92
C HIS A 2 19.33 3.22 -12.63
N PRO A 3 19.02 2.07 -12.00
CA PRO A 3 18.05 1.16 -12.59
C PRO A 3 16.72 1.90 -12.71
N HIS A 4 16.02 1.76 -13.84
CA HIS A 4 14.80 2.52 -14.20
C HIS A 4 13.91 2.75 -12.97
N LEU A 5 14.00 3.97 -12.46
CA LEU A 5 13.27 4.40 -11.30
C LEU A 5 11.93 4.91 -11.80
N ASP A 6 10.86 4.58 -11.09
CA ASP A 6 9.53 5.09 -11.42
C ASP A 6 9.51 6.64 -11.24
N PRO A 7 9.45 7.42 -12.33
CA PRO A 7 9.67 8.86 -12.27
C PRO A 7 8.60 9.57 -11.43
N GLU A 8 7.38 9.06 -11.42
CA GLU A 8 6.28 9.65 -10.67
C GLU A 8 6.47 9.46 -9.16
N ARG A 9 6.86 8.24 -8.76
CA ARG A 9 7.08 7.90 -7.35
C ARG A 9 8.25 8.64 -6.72
N PHE A 10 9.32 8.87 -7.48
CA PHE A 10 10.58 9.40 -6.95
C PHE A 10 10.88 10.84 -7.37
N SER A 11 9.90 11.55 -7.94
CA SER A 11 9.97 12.98 -8.24
C SER A 11 10.54 13.84 -7.08
N PRO A 12 10.22 13.59 -5.79
CA PRO A 12 10.81 14.37 -4.69
C PRO A 12 12.35 14.26 -4.58
N CYS A 13 12.94 13.18 -5.10
CA CYS A 13 14.37 12.91 -5.02
C CYS A 13 15.13 13.29 -6.30
N GLU A 14 14.46 13.83 -7.32
CA GLU A 14 15.03 14.11 -8.66
C GLU A 14 16.32 14.95 -8.58
N LYS A 15 16.33 16.00 -7.77
CA LYS A 15 17.52 16.84 -7.57
C LYS A 15 18.73 16.10 -7.01
N LEU A 16 18.50 15.09 -6.15
CA LEU A 16 19.57 14.26 -5.58
C LEU A 16 20.06 13.21 -6.58
N ILE A 17 19.16 12.74 -7.46
CA ILE A 17 19.51 11.87 -8.58
C ILE A 17 20.42 12.62 -9.55
N ASP A 18 20.04 13.85 -9.93
CA ASP A 18 20.82 14.71 -10.82
C ASP A 18 22.20 15.02 -10.23
N ALA A 19 22.27 15.38 -8.95
CA ALA A 19 23.54 15.66 -8.26
C ALA A 19 24.47 14.43 -8.21
N LEU A 20 23.91 13.25 -7.97
CA LEU A 20 24.69 12.01 -8.01
C LEU A 20 25.13 11.66 -9.43
N GLU A 21 24.29 11.93 -10.43
CA GLU A 21 24.63 11.72 -11.84
C GLU A 21 25.73 12.68 -12.31
N GLU A 22 25.68 13.94 -11.92
CA GLU A 22 26.71 14.94 -12.19
C GLU A 22 28.05 14.54 -11.55
N CYS A 23 28.04 14.09 -10.29
CA CYS A 23 29.24 13.54 -9.64
C CYS A 23 29.79 12.33 -10.40
N HIS A 24 28.91 11.47 -10.90
CA HIS A 24 29.30 10.30 -11.68
C HIS A 24 29.81 10.63 -13.09
N ARG A 25 29.37 11.73 -13.70
CA ARG A 25 29.81 12.20 -15.03
C ARG A 25 31.16 12.90 -14.96
N THR A 26 31.41 13.68 -13.92
CA THR A 26 32.63 14.48 -13.78
C THR A 26 33.84 13.64 -13.33
N GLN A 27 33.61 12.55 -12.61
CA GLN A 27 34.68 11.89 -11.84
C GLN A 27 34.71 10.36 -12.01
N HIS A 28 34.99 9.89 -13.22
CA HIS A 28 34.98 8.46 -13.56
C HIS A 28 35.88 7.59 -12.67
N ILE A 29 37.02 8.10 -12.19
CA ILE A 29 38.00 7.38 -11.34
C ILE A 29 37.64 7.51 -9.84
N SER A 30 37.05 8.63 -9.42
CA SER A 30 36.73 8.95 -8.02
C SER A 30 35.58 8.11 -7.45
N LYS A 31 34.82 7.41 -8.30
CA LYS A 31 33.85 6.38 -7.90
C LYS A 31 34.50 5.27 -7.08
N LEU A 32 35.77 4.93 -7.39
CA LEU A 32 36.53 3.89 -6.67
C LEU A 32 37.01 4.35 -5.30
N PHE A 33 37.14 5.67 -5.08
CA PHE A 33 37.66 6.26 -3.85
C PHE A 33 36.57 6.84 -2.94
N GLY A 34 35.29 6.76 -3.32
CA GLY A 34 34.17 7.17 -2.47
C GLY A 34 33.88 8.68 -2.44
N PHE A 35 34.36 9.45 -3.41
CA PHE A 35 34.13 10.92 -3.43
C PHE A 35 32.65 11.32 -3.60
N CYS A 36 31.82 10.46 -4.20
CA CYS A 36 30.38 10.72 -4.37
C CYS A 36 29.53 10.20 -3.19
N ASN A 37 30.09 9.96 -2.00
CA ASN A 37 29.36 9.36 -0.89
C ASN A 37 28.28 10.26 -0.30
N GLU A 38 28.50 11.57 -0.20
CA GLU A 38 27.48 12.49 0.33
C GLU A 38 26.20 12.56 -0.53
N PRO A 39 26.26 12.87 -1.83
CA PRO A 39 25.05 12.89 -2.66
C PRO A 39 24.40 11.50 -2.74
N LYS A 40 25.20 10.43 -2.65
CA LYS A 40 24.70 9.05 -2.60
C LYS A 40 23.92 8.76 -1.30
N GLN A 41 24.44 9.18 -0.15
CA GLN A 41 23.76 9.00 1.14
C GLN A 41 22.45 9.79 1.17
N ALA A 42 22.50 11.07 0.80
CA ALA A 42 21.31 11.90 0.72
C ALA A 42 20.23 11.29 -0.20
N LEU A 43 20.64 10.79 -1.38
CA LEU A 43 19.72 10.09 -2.28
C LEU A 43 19.16 8.82 -1.65
N SER A 44 20.00 8.00 -1.00
CA SER A 44 19.57 6.77 -0.34
C SER A 44 18.51 7.04 0.73
N ASP A 45 18.70 8.09 1.53
CA ASP A 45 17.78 8.48 2.59
C ASP A 45 16.45 8.98 2.01
N CYS A 46 16.51 9.82 0.97
CA CYS A 46 15.31 10.27 0.26
C CYS A 46 14.50 9.10 -0.32
N LEU A 47 15.18 8.16 -1.00
CA LEU A 47 14.53 6.96 -1.55
C LEU A 47 13.94 6.06 -0.45
N HIS A 48 14.57 6.03 0.73
CA HIS A 48 14.06 5.27 1.87
C HIS A 48 12.76 5.88 2.40
N GLU A 49 12.74 7.20 2.61
CA GLU A 49 11.55 7.90 3.10
C GLU A 49 10.37 7.77 2.12
N VAL A 50 10.60 7.98 0.82
CA VAL A 50 9.56 7.77 -0.21
C VAL A 50 8.99 6.35 -0.18
N ARG A 51 9.83 5.35 0.09
CA ARG A 51 9.36 3.96 0.24
C ARG A 51 8.54 3.76 1.51
N LEU A 52 8.96 4.35 2.63
CA LEU A 52 8.23 4.30 3.89
C LEU A 52 6.88 5.00 3.80
N GLU A 53 6.81 6.17 3.20
CA GLU A 53 5.57 6.92 2.99
C GLU A 53 4.59 6.13 2.14
N ALA A 54 5.04 5.57 1.01
CA ALA A 54 4.20 4.72 0.18
C ALA A 54 3.69 3.48 0.94
N ALA A 55 4.52 2.87 1.79
CA ALA A 55 4.11 1.75 2.64
C ALA A 55 3.07 2.18 3.69
N ARG A 56 3.28 3.34 4.34
CA ARG A 56 2.33 3.91 5.31
C ARG A 56 0.97 4.17 4.66
N GLN A 57 0.92 4.76 3.47
CA GLN A 57 -0.33 5.00 2.75
C GLN A 57 -1.05 3.69 2.42
N LYS A 58 -0.33 2.68 1.90
CA LYS A 58 -0.92 1.36 1.64
C LYS A 58 -1.48 0.68 2.89
N ILE A 59 -0.81 0.83 4.04
CA ILE A 59 -1.30 0.29 5.31
C ILE A 59 -2.62 0.98 5.70
N LEU A 60 -2.70 2.31 5.58
CA LEU A 60 -3.92 3.06 5.88
C LEU A 60 -5.08 2.65 4.97
N GLU A 61 -4.86 2.61 3.66
CA GLU A 61 -5.86 2.17 2.69
C GLU A 61 -6.33 0.74 2.96
N THR A 62 -5.40 -0.16 3.29
CA THR A 62 -5.74 -1.57 3.57
C THR A 62 -6.57 -1.68 4.85
N ARG A 63 -6.22 -0.92 5.89
CA ARG A 63 -7.00 -0.87 7.14
C ARG A 63 -8.40 -0.32 6.90
N GLU A 64 -8.54 0.75 6.11
CA GLU A 64 -9.84 1.32 5.77
C GLU A 64 -10.69 0.32 4.97
N LYS A 65 -10.12 -0.29 3.92
CA LYS A 65 -10.80 -1.33 3.12
C LYS A 65 -11.25 -2.49 4.00
N ARG A 66 -10.41 -2.93 4.93
CA ARG A 66 -10.74 -4.01 5.88
C ARG A 66 -11.89 -3.61 6.79
N LYS A 67 -11.84 -2.43 7.40
CA LYS A 67 -12.93 -1.92 8.25
C LYS A 67 -14.26 -1.86 7.48
N ASN A 68 -14.24 -1.28 6.29
CA ASN A 68 -15.43 -1.17 5.44
C ASN A 68 -15.99 -2.55 5.03
N PHE A 69 -15.10 -3.52 4.79
CA PHE A 69 -15.51 -4.89 4.50
C PHE A 69 -16.13 -5.56 5.74
N GLU A 70 -15.48 -5.45 6.90
CA GLU A 70 -15.99 -6.00 8.17
C GLU A 70 -17.36 -5.39 8.52
N ASP A 71 -17.52 -4.07 8.41
CA ASP A 71 -18.80 -3.37 8.65
C ASP A 71 -19.90 -3.85 7.71
N LYS A 72 -19.59 -4.04 6.41
CA LYS A 72 -20.55 -4.58 5.43
C LYS A 72 -20.92 -6.03 5.74
N MET A 73 -19.93 -6.87 6.07
CA MET A 73 -20.17 -8.27 6.42
C MET A 73 -21.00 -8.39 7.70
N GLN A 74 -20.78 -7.52 8.68
CA GLN A 74 -21.59 -7.48 9.89
C GLN A 74 -23.04 -7.11 9.58
N LYS A 75 -23.28 -6.06 8.78
CA LYS A 75 -24.64 -5.69 8.36
C LYS A 75 -25.36 -6.82 7.63
N LEU A 76 -24.68 -7.49 6.69
CA LEU A 76 -25.25 -8.63 5.97
C LEU A 76 -25.62 -9.78 6.91
N LYS A 77 -24.77 -10.07 7.91
CA LYS A 77 -25.08 -11.08 8.94
C LYS A 77 -26.25 -10.64 9.81
N GLU A 78 -26.31 -9.37 10.22
CA GLU A 78 -27.43 -8.84 11.01
C GLU A 78 -28.75 -8.86 10.22
N GLU A 79 -28.72 -8.58 8.93
CA GLU A 79 -29.87 -8.71 8.04
C GLU A 79 -30.28 -10.19 7.87
N GLU A 80 -29.33 -11.08 7.61
CA GLU A 80 -29.62 -12.51 7.38
C GLU A 80 -30.07 -13.25 8.65
N TYR A 81 -29.52 -12.90 9.81
CA TYR A 81 -29.77 -13.53 11.10
C TYR A 81 -30.61 -12.68 12.06
N GLY A 82 -31.09 -11.51 11.62
CA GLY A 82 -32.03 -10.67 12.35
C GLY A 82 -33.24 -11.49 12.79
N LYS A 83 -33.80 -11.18 13.96
CA LYS A 83 -34.88 -11.99 14.58
C LYS A 83 -35.99 -12.34 13.59
N ASP A 84 -36.40 -11.37 12.76
CA ASP A 84 -37.49 -11.52 11.80
C ASP A 84 -37.13 -12.43 10.61
N LEU A 85 -35.93 -12.28 10.02
CA LEU A 85 -35.48 -13.14 8.91
C LEU A 85 -35.16 -14.56 9.38
N LYS A 86 -34.58 -14.71 10.59
CA LYS A 86 -34.34 -16.03 11.18
C LYS A 86 -35.64 -16.76 11.46
N LEU A 87 -36.65 -16.07 11.99
CA LEU A 87 -38.00 -16.63 12.17
C LEU A 87 -38.59 -17.04 10.82
N LYS A 88 -38.50 -16.19 9.80
CA LYS A 88 -39.01 -16.48 8.46
C LYS A 88 -38.39 -17.76 7.87
N LYS A 89 -37.06 -17.92 7.97
CA LYS A 89 -36.36 -19.13 7.53
C LYS A 89 -36.79 -20.39 8.30
N ILE A 90 -37.06 -20.27 9.60
CA ILE A 90 -37.57 -21.37 10.43
C ILE A 90 -38.99 -21.75 10.00
N PHE A 91 -39.88 -20.76 9.86
CA PHE A 91 -41.26 -20.96 9.41
C PHE A 91 -41.33 -21.59 8.01
N GLU A 92 -40.53 -21.12 7.05
CA GLU A 92 -40.44 -21.72 5.72
C GLU A 92 -40.03 -23.21 5.80
N LYS A 93 -39.04 -23.53 6.62
CA LYS A 93 -38.56 -24.91 6.80
C LYS A 93 -39.59 -25.81 7.47
N GLU A 94 -40.29 -25.31 8.49
CA GLU A 94 -41.40 -26.04 9.14
C GLU A 94 -42.58 -26.26 8.19
N TYR A 95 -42.92 -25.26 7.36
CA TYR A 95 -43.96 -25.38 6.36
C TYR A 95 -43.63 -26.45 5.31
N GLU A 96 -42.40 -26.52 4.83
CA GLU A 96 -41.99 -27.57 3.87
C GLU A 96 -42.00 -28.98 4.48
N LEU A 97 -41.59 -29.12 5.75
CA LEU A 97 -41.62 -30.41 6.45
C LEU A 97 -43.05 -30.91 6.68
N ASN A 98 -43.99 -30.02 6.98
CA ASN A 98 -45.40 -30.36 7.20
C ASN A 98 -46.22 -30.55 5.91
N LYS A 99 -45.64 -30.20 4.75
CA LYS A 99 -46.28 -30.35 3.43
C LYS A 99 -45.94 -31.68 2.75
N LYS A 100 -44.98 -32.45 3.29
CA LYS A 100 -44.67 -33.83 2.92
C LYS A 100 -45.50 -34.82 3.71
#